data_AF-A0A5J9SNV1-F1
#
_entry.id   AF-A0A5J9SNV1-F1
#
_cell.length_a   1.000
_cell.length_b   1.000
_cell.length_c   1.000
_cell.angle_alpha   90.00
_cell.angle_beta   90.00
_cell.angle_gamma   90.00
#
_symmetry.space_group_name_H-M   'P 1'
#
loop_
_entity.id
_entity.type
_entity.pdbx_description
1 polymer ?
#
loop_
_entity_poly.entity_id
_entity_poly.type
_entity_poly.pdbx_seq_one_letter_code
_entity_poly.pdbx_strand_id
1 'polypeptide(L)'
;MTDEHWGKLVKMWSSPKHKEICLLNQHNREKVQFNHRTGSRCYIAQLYALERNQSLGVCDYYSSNHRDKHKDEDPTPLELFKEFHSSQKTGFISEPVQKAIFQDLTWELYLEKVRRDELRETIEQPNLQLADLRKISVEATEARRTTTAQLEALKKEAAWKAEMIQSFRMVL
;
A
#
# COMPACT_ATOMS: atom_id res chain seq x y z
N MET A 1 15.04 38.22 41.90
CA MET A 1 15.21 36.98 42.69
C MET A 1 15.68 37.40 44.07
N THR A 2 14.97 37.04 45.15
CA THR A 2 15.37 37.37 46.54
C THR A 2 15.83 36.12 47.28
N ASP A 3 16.59 36.28 48.36
CA ASP A 3 17.11 35.16 49.17
C ASP A 3 16.01 34.22 49.68
N GLU A 4 14.86 34.76 50.08
CA GLU A 4 13.71 33.97 50.50
C GLU A 4 13.12 33.12 49.36
N HIS A 5 13.08 33.66 48.13
CA HIS A 5 12.66 32.89 46.95
C HIS A 5 13.65 31.78 46.62
N TRP A 6 14.96 32.04 46.77
CA TRP A 6 16.00 31.04 46.60
C TRP A 6 15.88 29.92 47.65
N GLY A 7 15.73 30.27 48.93
CA GLY A 7 15.55 29.30 50.01
C GLY A 7 14.33 28.38 49.81
N LYS A 8 13.22 28.92 49.28
CA LYS A 8 12.03 28.12 48.93
C LYS A 8 12.32 27.11 47.81
N LEU A 9 13.06 27.50 46.77
CA LEU A 9 13.46 26.59 45.69
C LEU A 9 14.40 25.49 46.17
N VAL A 10 15.42 25.84 46.97
CA VAL A 10 16.36 24.88 47.54
C VAL A 10 15.63 23.87 48.42
N LYS A 11 14.67 24.32 49.25
CA LYS A 11 13.82 23.43 50.06
C LYS A 11 12.98 22.49 49.20
N MET A 12 12.39 22.99 48.10
CA MET A 12 11.63 22.17 47.15
C MET A 12 12.50 21.09 46.50
N TRP A 13 13.66 21.46 45.94
CA TRP A 13 14.57 20.54 45.25
C TRP A 13 15.24 19.54 46.20
N SER A 14 15.44 19.93 47.47
CA SER A 14 16.01 19.04 48.48
C SER A 14 15.00 18.04 49.04
N SER A 15 13.70 18.22 48.79
CA SER A 15 12.66 17.34 49.32
C SER A 15 12.78 15.90 48.76
N PRO A 16 12.54 14.87 49.58
CA PRO A 16 12.60 13.47 49.13
C PRO A 16 11.71 13.20 47.92
N LYS A 17 10.48 13.74 47.92
CA LYS A 17 9.52 13.63 46.82
C LYS A 17 10.07 14.19 45.50
N HIS A 18 10.74 15.35 45.54
CA HIS A 18 11.29 15.94 44.32
C HIS A 18 12.47 15.11 43.79
N LYS A 19 13.33 14.60 44.68
CA LYS A 19 14.43 13.71 44.30
C LYS A 19 13.93 12.41 43.65
N GLU A 20 12.88 11.80 44.21
CA GLU A 20 12.24 10.61 43.64
C GLU A 20 11.71 10.87 42.23
N ILE A 21 11.00 11.99 42.03
CA ILE A 21 10.52 12.41 40.70
C ILE A 21 11.68 12.63 39.72
N CYS A 22 12.78 13.24 40.16
CA CYS A 22 13.96 13.43 39.33
C CYS A 22 14.58 12.09 38.88
N LEU A 23 14.70 11.12 39.79
CA LEU A 23 15.20 9.77 39.46
C LEU A 23 14.26 9.05 38.49
N LEU A 24 12.94 9.14 38.69
CA LEU A 24 11.96 8.57 37.78
C LEU A 24 12.04 9.21 36.39
N ASN A 25 12.16 10.54 36.32
CA ASN A 25 12.32 11.26 35.06
C ASN A 25 13.63 10.91 34.34
N GLN A 26 14.72 10.69 35.08
CA GLN A 26 15.98 10.21 34.52
C GLN A 26 15.80 8.81 33.91
N HIS A 27 15.23 7.88 34.67
CA HIS A 27 14.98 6.52 34.19
C HIS A 27 14.03 6.49 32.99
N ASN A 28 13.02 7.36 32.97
CA ASN A 28 12.12 7.50 31.82
C ASN A 28 12.86 8.06 30.59
N ARG A 29 13.77 9.03 30.77
CA ARG A 29 14.61 9.55 29.69
C ARG A 29 15.51 8.48 29.09
N GLU A 30 16.05 7.58 29.92
CA GLU A 30 16.86 6.45 29.45
C GLU A 30 16.06 5.45 28.59
N LYS A 31 14.74 5.38 28.77
CA LYS A 31 13.83 4.54 27.96
C LYS A 31 13.36 5.21 26.67
N VAL A 32 13.59 6.51 26.50
CA VAL A 32 13.17 7.21 25.28
C VAL A 32 14.01 6.69 24.11
N GLN A 33 13.37 5.91 23.25
CA GLN A 33 14.02 5.31 22.07
C GLN A 33 14.20 6.32 20.93
N PHE A 34 13.31 7.32 20.84
CA PHE A 34 13.28 8.29 19.76
C PHE A 34 13.21 9.71 20.33
N ASN A 35 14.11 10.59 19.91
CA ASN A 35 14.02 12.00 20.26
C ASN A 35 12.88 12.65 19.48
N HIS A 36 11.80 13.05 20.16
CA HIS A 36 10.65 13.67 19.51
C HIS A 36 10.90 15.16 19.27
N ARG A 37 10.46 15.66 18.12
CA ARG A 37 10.49 17.08 17.72
C ARG A 37 9.51 17.94 18.52
N THR A 38 8.51 17.33 19.13
CA THR A 38 7.40 18.00 19.81
C THR A 38 7.77 18.68 21.12
N GLY A 39 8.99 18.48 21.64
CA GLY A 39 9.43 19.09 22.90
C GLY A 39 8.51 18.69 24.05
N SER A 40 7.91 19.66 24.75
CA SER A 40 6.93 19.42 25.81
C SER A 40 5.50 19.19 25.30
N ARG A 41 5.24 19.34 23.99
CA ARG A 41 3.91 19.15 23.40
C ARG A 41 3.65 17.66 23.19
N CYS A 42 2.44 17.22 23.50
CA CYS A 42 1.98 15.90 23.07
C CYS A 42 1.70 15.91 21.56
N TYR A 43 1.64 14.72 20.94
CA TYR A 43 1.37 14.57 19.51
C TYR A 43 0.07 15.25 19.08
N ILE A 44 -0.99 15.13 19.87
CA ILE A 44 -2.29 15.77 19.62
C ILE A 44 -2.13 17.30 19.57
N ALA A 45 -1.45 17.89 20.54
CA ALA A 45 -1.21 19.33 20.57
C ALA A 45 -0.32 19.80 19.41
N GLN A 46 0.61 18.96 18.95
CA GLN A 46 1.42 19.27 17.77
C GLN A 46 0.59 19.21 16.48
N LEU A 47 -0.27 18.19 16.32
CA LEU A 47 -1.19 18.08 15.17
C LEU A 47 -2.08 19.31 15.05
N TYR A 48 -2.74 19.72 16.13
CA TYR A 48 -3.54 20.93 16.15
C TYR A 48 -2.74 22.19 15.78
N ALA A 49 -1.46 22.26 16.17
CA ALA A 49 -0.59 23.38 15.79
C ALA A 49 -0.24 23.35 14.29
N LEU A 50 -0.04 22.17 13.70
CA LEU A 50 0.19 21.99 12.28
C LEU A 50 -1.04 22.40 11.46
N GLU A 51 -2.21 21.87 11.80
CA GLU A 51 -3.50 22.16 11.14
C GLU A 51 -3.86 23.64 11.23
N ARG A 52 -3.69 24.25 12.41
CA ARG A 52 -3.95 25.68 12.62
C ARG A 52 -3.03 26.55 11.77
N ASN A 53 -1.76 26.19 11.67
CA ASN A 53 -0.78 26.97 10.89
C ASN A 53 -1.01 26.85 9.38
N GLN A 54 -1.49 25.69 8.92
CA GLN A 54 -1.92 25.47 7.54
C GLN A 54 -3.16 26.31 7.20
N SER A 55 -4.19 26.27 8.06
CA SER A 55 -5.47 26.98 7.87
C SER A 55 -5.35 28.51 7.91
N LEU A 56 -4.54 29.06 8.81
CA LEU A 56 -4.38 30.51 8.96
C LEU A 56 -3.40 31.13 7.96
N GLY A 57 -2.70 30.32 7.16
CA GLY A 57 -1.61 30.81 6.31
C GLY A 57 -0.54 31.54 7.14
N VAL A 58 -0.30 31.09 8.38
CA VAL A 58 0.67 31.69 9.29
C VAL A 58 1.88 30.76 9.32
N CYS A 59 3.01 31.21 8.76
CA CYS A 59 4.29 30.66 9.18
C CYS A 59 4.62 31.32 10.51
N ASP A 60 4.50 30.56 11.58
CA ASP A 60 5.20 30.94 12.79
C ASP A 60 6.70 31.01 12.47
N TYR A 61 7.36 32.01 13.05
CA TYR A 61 8.79 32.33 12.91
C TYR A 61 9.74 31.12 13.09
N TYR A 62 9.26 30.02 13.68
CA TYR A 62 10.01 28.78 13.92
C TYR A 62 9.70 27.63 12.95
N SER A 63 8.88 27.88 11.92
CA SER A 63 8.29 26.86 11.06
C SER A 63 8.48 27.18 9.58
N SER A 64 9.72 27.48 9.16
CA SER A 64 10.01 27.83 7.76
C SER A 64 9.82 26.68 6.76
N ASN A 65 9.49 25.47 7.23
CA ASN A 65 9.38 24.26 6.40
C ASN A 65 7.94 23.83 6.07
N HIS A 66 6.90 24.54 6.51
CA HIS A 66 5.52 24.01 6.50
C HIS A 66 4.61 24.55 5.41
N ARG A 67 4.90 25.73 4.86
CA ARG A 67 4.00 26.33 3.87
C ARG A 67 4.04 25.64 2.51
N ASP A 68 5.14 25.00 2.13
CA ASP A 68 5.32 24.52 0.75
C ASP A 68 5.10 23.01 0.56
N LYS A 69 5.01 22.21 1.64
CA LYS A 69 5.01 20.74 1.53
C LYS A 69 3.62 20.11 1.41
N HIS A 70 2.60 20.76 1.97
CA HIS A 70 1.23 20.22 2.05
C HIS A 70 0.21 21.29 1.65
N LYS A 71 0.39 21.95 0.50
CA LYS A 71 -0.52 23.03 0.11
C LYS A 71 -1.94 22.56 -0.23
N ASP A 72 -2.12 21.30 -0.61
CA ASP A 72 -3.40 20.84 -1.17
C ASP A 72 -3.87 19.44 -0.71
N GLU A 73 -3.08 18.72 0.09
CA GLU A 73 -3.41 17.37 0.58
C GLU A 73 -3.16 17.23 2.09
N ASP A 74 -4.03 16.47 2.76
CA ASP A 74 -3.85 16.09 4.16
C ASP A 74 -2.57 15.24 4.29
N PRO A 75 -1.68 15.57 5.24
CA PRO A 75 -0.43 14.85 5.40
C PRO A 75 -0.68 13.39 5.78
N THR A 76 -0.02 12.48 5.08
CA THR A 76 -0.11 11.04 5.37
C THR A 76 0.45 10.72 6.76
N PRO A 77 0.01 9.61 7.42
CA PRO A 77 0.56 9.21 8.71
C PRO A 77 2.09 9.07 8.73
N LEU A 78 2.68 8.61 7.61
CA LEU A 78 4.13 8.50 7.47
C LEU A 78 4.82 9.87 7.41
N GLU A 79 4.21 10.86 6.76
CA GLU A 79 4.73 12.23 6.72
C GLU A 79 4.64 12.89 8.09
N LEU A 80 3.53 12.73 8.80
CA LEU A 80 3.38 13.18 10.19
C LEU A 80 4.43 12.53 11.10
N PHE A 81 4.66 11.23 10.95
CA PHE A 81 5.70 10.53 11.69
C PHE A 81 7.10 11.08 11.42
N LYS A 82 7.46 11.30 10.15
CA LYS A 82 8.74 11.93 9.78
C LYS A 82 8.87 13.34 10.35
N GLU A 83 7.80 14.11 10.31
CA GLU A 83 7.76 15.46 10.86
C GLU A 83 7.99 15.45 12.37
N PHE A 84 7.32 14.56 13.11
CA PHE A 84 7.47 14.48 14.56
C PHE A 84 8.79 13.90 15.06
N HIS A 85 9.54 13.21 14.21
CA HIS A 85 10.78 12.53 14.57
C HIS A 85 12.02 13.08 13.85
N SER A 86 11.90 14.27 13.25
CA SER A 86 13.02 15.01 12.66
C SER A 86 13.61 16.01 13.66
N SER A 87 14.93 16.14 13.66
CA SER A 87 15.64 17.12 14.49
C SER A 87 15.29 18.55 14.09
N GLN A 88 14.94 19.40 15.05
CA GLN A 88 14.70 20.83 14.78
C GLN A 88 15.97 21.57 14.32
N LYS A 89 17.15 21.14 14.79
CA LYS A 89 18.42 21.81 14.47
C LYS A 89 18.96 21.44 13.09
N THR A 90 18.75 20.19 12.69
CA THR A 90 19.44 19.62 11.53
C THR A 90 18.49 19.11 10.45
N GLY A 91 17.18 19.02 10.74
CA GLY A 91 16.18 18.46 9.83
C GLY A 91 16.29 16.95 9.61
N PHE A 92 17.39 16.33 10.06
CA PHE A 92 17.62 14.91 9.87
C PHE A 92 16.76 14.05 10.80
N ILE A 93 16.32 12.92 10.25
CA ILE A 93 15.67 11.84 10.96
C ILE A 93 16.77 10.93 11.53
N SER A 94 16.68 10.58 12.81
CA SER A 94 17.66 9.70 13.46
C SER A 94 17.65 8.28 12.85
N GLU A 95 18.79 7.59 12.87
CA GLU A 95 18.93 6.22 12.34
C GLU A 95 17.86 5.23 12.86
N PRO A 96 17.49 5.21 14.16
CA PRO A 96 16.43 4.32 14.64
C PRO A 96 15.07 4.57 13.96
N VAL A 97 14.76 5.83 13.68
CA VAL A 97 13.50 6.23 13.02
C VAL A 97 13.55 5.87 11.53
N GLN A 98 14.71 6.05 10.87
CA GLN A 98 14.90 5.60 9.49
C GLN A 98 14.72 4.08 9.37
N LYS A 99 15.26 3.32 10.31
CA LYS A 99 15.11 1.86 10.37
C LYS A 99 13.66 1.44 10.58
N ALA A 100 12.92 2.14 11.45
CA ALA A 100 11.49 1.88 11.66
C ALA A 100 10.68 2.12 10.36
N ILE A 101 10.94 3.24 9.67
CA ILE A 101 10.30 3.54 8.38
C ILE A 101 10.63 2.46 7.34
N PHE A 102 11.91 2.03 7.28
CA PHE A 102 12.33 1.00 6.34
C PHE A 102 11.65 -0.34 6.63
N GLN A 103 11.58 -0.75 7.90
CA GLN A 103 10.91 -1.98 8.31
C GLN A 103 9.43 -1.98 7.94
N ASP A 104 8.73 -0.88 8.18
CA ASP A 104 7.31 -0.72 7.83
C ASP A 104 7.09 -0.86 6.31
N LEU A 105 7.91 -0.15 5.51
CA LEU A 105 7.88 -0.25 4.05
C LEU A 105 8.22 -1.68 3.55
N THR A 106 9.17 -2.37 4.19
CA THR A 106 9.48 -3.75 3.82
C THR A 106 8.33 -4.72 4.11
N TRP A 107 7.58 -4.49 5.18
CA TRP A 107 6.38 -5.28 5.49
C TRP A 107 5.26 -5.03 4.49
N GLU A 108 5.03 -3.77 4.10
CA GLU A 108 4.05 -3.44 3.05
C GLU A 108 4.40 -4.09 1.71
N LEU A 109 5.67 -4.05 1.30
CA LEU A 109 6.14 -4.73 0.09
C LEU A 109 5.98 -6.25 0.18
N TYR A 110 6.23 -6.83 1.36
CA TYR A 110 6.01 -8.26 1.58
C TYR A 110 4.52 -8.61 1.43
N LEU A 111 3.62 -7.85 2.04
CA LEU A 111 2.17 -8.06 1.95
C LEU A 111 1.64 -7.85 0.52
N GLU A 112 2.18 -6.88 -0.20
CA GLU A 112 1.84 -6.64 -1.62
C GLU A 112 2.29 -7.81 -2.50
N LYS A 113 3.47 -8.37 -2.23
CA LYS A 113 3.93 -9.60 -2.90
C LYS A 113 3.02 -10.78 -2.61
N VAL A 114 2.63 -11.02 -1.35
CA VAL A 114 1.71 -12.11 -1.00
C VAL A 114 0.38 -11.96 -1.75
N ARG A 115 -0.23 -10.76 -1.73
CA ARG A 115 -1.44 -10.47 -2.50
C ARG A 115 -1.29 -10.72 -4.00
N ARG A 116 -0.12 -10.39 -4.57
CA ARG A 116 0.17 -10.62 -6.00
C ARG A 116 0.29 -12.11 -6.31
N ASP A 117 0.91 -12.88 -5.44
CA ASP A 117 1.09 -14.32 -5.62
C ASP A 117 -0.27 -15.05 -5.49
N GLU A 118 -1.11 -14.66 -4.53
CA GLU A 118 -2.50 -15.15 -4.41
C GLU A 118 -3.34 -14.83 -5.66
N LEU A 119 -3.23 -13.60 -6.17
CA LEU A 119 -3.92 -13.18 -7.39
C LEU A 119 -3.43 -13.98 -8.61
N ARG A 120 -2.12 -14.26 -8.70
CA ARG A 120 -1.54 -15.09 -9.75
C ARG A 120 -2.13 -16.50 -9.73
N GLU A 121 -2.15 -17.16 -8.57
CA GLU A 121 -2.72 -18.50 -8.44
C GLU A 121 -4.20 -18.53 -8.84
N THR A 122 -4.95 -17.49 -8.44
CA THR A 122 -6.38 -17.36 -8.79
C THR A 122 -6.59 -17.21 -10.30
N ILE A 123 -5.65 -16.59 -11.02
CA ILE A 123 -5.70 -16.38 -12.48
C ILE A 123 -5.18 -17.61 -13.26
N GLU A 124 -4.27 -18.39 -12.69
CA GLU A 124 -3.69 -19.56 -13.35
C GLU A 124 -4.73 -20.66 -13.61
N GLN A 125 -5.65 -20.93 -12.68
CA GLN A 125 -6.68 -21.97 -12.88
C GLN A 125 -7.65 -21.66 -14.04
N PRO A 126 -8.27 -20.47 -14.13
CA PRO A 126 -9.10 -20.10 -15.27
C PRO A 126 -8.34 -20.13 -16.61
N ASN A 127 -7.06 -19.75 -16.63
CA ASN A 127 -6.26 -19.78 -17.85
C ASN A 127 -6.03 -21.21 -18.36
N LEU A 128 -5.83 -22.18 -17.47
CA LEU A 128 -5.73 -23.59 -17.83
C LEU A 128 -7.05 -24.11 -18.41
N GLN A 129 -8.17 -23.81 -17.75
CA GLN A 129 -9.50 -24.16 -18.25
C GLN A 129 -9.79 -23.54 -19.63
N LEU A 130 -9.38 -22.28 -19.84
CA LEU A 130 -9.54 -21.61 -21.13
C LEU A 130 -8.70 -22.28 -22.23
N ALA A 131 -7.50 -22.77 -21.90
CA ALA A 131 -6.66 -23.51 -22.84
C ALA A 131 -7.33 -24.82 -23.28
N ASP A 132 -7.90 -25.58 -22.33
CA ASP A 132 -8.63 -26.81 -22.62
C ASP A 132 -9.87 -26.54 -23.50
N LEU A 133 -10.65 -25.51 -23.17
CA LEU A 133 -11.82 -25.11 -23.97
C LEU A 133 -11.44 -24.71 -25.40
N ARG A 134 -10.31 -24.01 -25.58
CA ARG A 134 -9.79 -23.67 -26.91
C ARG A 134 -9.44 -24.92 -27.70
N LYS A 135 -8.80 -25.90 -27.07
CA LYS A 135 -8.46 -27.19 -27.72
C LYS A 135 -9.72 -27.93 -28.17
N ILE A 136 -10.71 -28.07 -27.29
CA ILE A 136 -11.99 -28.71 -27.59
C ILE A 136 -12.69 -28.00 -28.76
N SER A 137 -12.68 -26.67 -28.78
CA SER A 137 -13.26 -25.88 -29.86
C SER A 137 -12.60 -26.18 -31.22
N VAL A 138 -11.26 -26.24 -31.27
CA VAL A 138 -10.53 -26.57 -32.50
C VAL A 138 -10.90 -27.97 -32.99
N GLU A 139 -10.86 -28.97 -32.11
CA GLU A 139 -11.22 -30.36 -32.44
C GLU A 139 -12.66 -30.46 -32.97
N ALA A 140 -13.61 -29.76 -32.34
CA ALA A 140 -15.00 -29.70 -32.79
C ALA A 140 -15.14 -29.04 -34.18
N THR A 141 -14.38 -27.97 -34.46
CA THR A 141 -14.40 -27.33 -35.79
C THR A 141 -13.83 -28.23 -36.87
N GLU A 142 -12.76 -28.97 -36.58
CA GLU A 142 -12.16 -29.93 -37.51
C GLU A 142 -13.11 -31.10 -37.78
N ALA A 143 -13.71 -31.69 -36.74
CA ALA A 143 -14.72 -32.74 -36.88
C ALA A 143 -15.94 -32.27 -37.69
N ARG A 144 -16.36 -31.01 -37.51
CA ARG A 144 -17.44 -30.42 -38.32
C ARG A 144 -17.02 -30.29 -39.78
N ARG A 145 -15.79 -29.85 -40.07
CA ARG A 145 -15.29 -29.76 -41.45
C ARG A 145 -15.26 -31.13 -42.12
N THR A 146 -14.74 -32.16 -41.46
CA THR A 146 -14.67 -33.52 -42.03
C THR A 146 -16.05 -34.11 -42.29
N THR A 147 -16.98 -34.00 -41.33
CA THR A 147 -18.36 -34.46 -41.51
C THR A 147 -19.10 -33.72 -42.62
N THR A 148 -18.92 -32.39 -42.74
CA THR A 148 -19.51 -31.63 -43.86
C THR A 148 -18.94 -32.05 -45.21
N ALA A 149 -17.63 -32.31 -45.30
CA ALA A 149 -17.00 -32.79 -46.53
C ALA A 149 -17.51 -34.19 -46.95
N GLN A 150 -17.66 -35.10 -45.98
CA GLN A 150 -18.23 -36.43 -46.21
C GLN A 150 -19.69 -36.36 -46.69
N LEU A 151 -20.49 -35.50 -46.08
CA LEU A 151 -21.89 -35.30 -46.47
C LEU A 151 -22.00 -34.78 -47.92
N GLU A 152 -21.17 -33.81 -48.30
CA GLU A 152 -21.14 -33.29 -49.67
C GLU A 152 -20.68 -34.35 -50.69
N ALA A 153 -19.72 -35.22 -50.33
CA ALA A 153 -19.31 -36.34 -51.17
C ALA A 153 -20.47 -37.34 -51.41
N LEU A 154 -21.18 -37.72 -50.34
CA LEU A 154 -22.35 -38.62 -50.44
C LEU A 154 -23.49 -38.01 -51.26
N LYS A 155 -23.76 -36.72 -51.11
CA LYS A 155 -24.76 -36.02 -51.93
C LYS A 155 -24.42 -36.06 -53.41
N LYS A 156 -23.15 -35.83 -53.77
CA LYS A 156 -22.68 -35.91 -55.17
C LYS A 156 -22.81 -37.31 -55.73
N GLU A 157 -22.43 -38.34 -54.95
CA GLU A 157 -22.56 -39.73 -55.36
C GLU A 157 -24.04 -40.11 -55.57
N ALA A 158 -24.92 -39.68 -54.67
CA ALA A 158 -26.36 -39.90 -54.80
C ALA A 158 -26.95 -39.19 -56.04
N ALA A 159 -26.55 -37.95 -56.31
CA ALA A 159 -26.95 -37.21 -57.49
C ALA A 159 -26.50 -37.91 -58.78
N TRP A 160 -25.24 -38.33 -58.85
CA TRP A 160 -24.71 -39.09 -59.99
C TRP A 160 -25.46 -40.41 -60.22
N LYS A 161 -25.74 -41.16 -59.15
CA LYS A 161 -26.55 -42.39 -59.23
C LYS A 161 -27.97 -42.10 -59.74
N ALA A 162 -28.59 -41.01 -59.28
CA ALA A 162 -29.93 -40.62 -59.73
C ALA A 162 -29.96 -40.24 -61.22
N GLU A 163 -28.96 -39.48 -61.70
CA GLU A 163 -28.80 -39.14 -63.12
C GLU A 163 -28.64 -40.39 -63.99
N MET A 164 -27.80 -41.33 -63.54
CA MET A 164 -27.58 -42.60 -64.23
C MET A 164 -28.87 -43.42 -64.32
N ILE A 165 -29.67 -43.50 -63.25
CA ILE A 165 -30.97 -44.19 -63.28
C ILE A 165 -31.96 -43.51 -64.24
N GLN A 166 -31.98 -42.18 -64.28
CA GLN A 166 -32.84 -41.42 -65.21
C GLN A 166 -32.44 -41.63 -66.67
N SER A 167 -31.15 -41.68 -66.98
CA SER A 167 -30.70 -41.92 -68.36
C SER A 167 -31.07 -43.32 -68.87
N PHE A 168 -30.99 -44.35 -68.03
CA PHE A 168 -31.47 -45.69 -68.37
C PHE A 168 -32.99 -45.75 -68.58
N ARG A 169 -33.79 -44.95 -67.86
CA ARG A 169 -35.24 -44.87 -68.05
C ARG A 169 -35.69 -44.22 -69.35
N MET A 170 -34.88 -43.36 -69.97
CA MET A 170 -35.25 -42.71 -71.24
C MET A 170 -34.92 -43.52 -72.50
N VAL A 171 -34.19 -44.63 -72.35
CA VAL A 171 -33.72 -45.47 -73.47
C VAL A 171 -34.57 -46.75 -73.64
N LEU A 172 -35.47 -47.04 -72.70
CA LEU A 172 -36.47 -48.12 -72.75
C LEU A 172 -37.87 -47.57 -73.03
#